data_AF-A0A547NW21-F1
#
_entry.id   AF-A0A547NW21-F1
#
_cell.length_a   1.000
_cell.length_b   1.000
_cell.length_c   1.000
_cell.angle_alpha   90.00
_cell.angle_beta   90.00
_cell.angle_gamma   90.00
#
_symmetry.space_group_name_H-M   'P 1'
#
loop_
_entity.id
_entity.type
_entity.pdbx_description
1 polymer ?
#
loop_
_entity_poly.entity_id
_entity_poly.type
_entity_poly.pdbx_seq_one_letter_code
_entity_poly.pdbx_strand_id
1 'polypeptide(L)'
;MSDEKQAQTAKDALAFECDLPDAPEKVWRALTVPELLAAWMMPNDIKPETGSRFAFAGPEAPIECEVLDAEPGRLLRYSWRERSDTGDADGLDSIVTFTLDRTISGGTHLRIVHDGFVRAATPAVAMASAGCRLSLGAYKLKPPMAANTPRLLLRAA
;
A
#
# COMPACT_ATOMS: atom_id res chain seq x y z
N MET A 1 -7.08 13.08 -29.83
CA MET A 1 -5.78 12.90 -29.15
C MET A 1 -6.00 13.06 -27.65
N SER A 2 -6.73 12.13 -27.01
CA SER A 2 -7.03 12.23 -25.57
C SER A 2 -6.97 10.90 -24.81
N ASP A 3 -6.81 9.75 -25.49
CA ASP A 3 -6.91 8.44 -24.83
C ASP A 3 -5.56 7.84 -24.40
N GLU A 4 -4.44 8.36 -24.88
CA GLU A 4 -3.12 7.74 -24.65
C GLU A 4 -2.52 8.07 -23.26
N LYS A 5 -3.05 9.08 -22.57
CA LYS A 5 -2.52 9.50 -21.25
C LYS A 5 -3.08 8.68 -20.08
N GLN A 6 -4.18 7.96 -20.26
CA GLN A 6 -4.76 7.09 -19.21
C GLN A 6 -4.15 5.68 -19.20
N ALA A 7 -3.56 5.21 -20.30
CA ALA A 7 -3.04 3.84 -20.40
C ALA A 7 -1.65 3.64 -19.77
N GLN A 8 -0.85 4.70 -19.61
CA GLN A 8 0.54 4.57 -19.15
C GLN A 8 0.71 4.57 -17.62
N THR A 9 -0.22 5.15 -16.85
CA THR A 9 -0.22 5.09 -15.38
C THR A 9 -0.61 3.70 -14.86
N ALA A 10 -1.32 2.90 -15.65
CA ALA A 10 -1.83 1.59 -15.23
C ALA A 10 -0.75 0.50 -15.12
N LYS A 11 0.46 0.70 -15.66
CA LYS A 11 1.45 -0.38 -15.74
C LYS A 11 2.20 -0.65 -14.42
N ASP A 12 2.22 0.33 -13.52
CA ASP A 12 2.93 0.27 -12.22
C ASP A 12 2.01 0.60 -11.03
N ALA A 13 0.68 0.48 -11.20
CA ALA A 13 -0.29 0.75 -10.15
C ALA A 13 -1.26 -0.43 -10.00
N LEU A 14 -1.52 -0.83 -8.76
CA LEU A 14 -2.55 -1.81 -8.43
C LEU A 14 -3.81 -1.06 -7.97
N ALA A 15 -4.91 -1.23 -8.69
CA ALA A 15 -6.18 -0.59 -8.37
C ALA A 15 -7.27 -1.62 -8.09
N PHE A 16 -8.05 -1.39 -7.04
CA PHE A 16 -9.23 -2.19 -6.68
C PHE A 16 -10.40 -1.26 -6.36
N GLU A 17 -11.59 -1.62 -6.84
CA GLU A 17 -12.82 -0.85 -6.64
C GLU A 17 -13.97 -1.78 -6.23
N CYS A 18 -14.79 -1.35 -5.28
CA CYS A 18 -16.01 -2.07 -4.89
C CYS A 18 -17.08 -1.14 -4.30
N ASP A 19 -18.34 -1.56 -4.42
CA ASP A 19 -19.46 -0.92 -3.73
C ASP A 19 -19.77 -1.66 -2.43
N LEU A 20 -19.79 -0.91 -1.33
CA LEU A 20 -20.15 -1.38 0.00
C LEU A 20 -21.54 -0.86 0.37
N PRO A 21 -22.40 -1.67 1.02
CA PRO A 21 -23.71 -1.23 1.48
C PRO A 21 -23.63 -0.28 2.68
N ASP A 22 -22.46 -0.16 3.30
CA ASP A 22 -22.21 0.66 4.48
C ASP A 22 -21.87 2.10 4.12
N ALA A 23 -22.31 3.05 4.96
CA ALA A 23 -22.04 4.47 4.77
C ALA A 23 -20.54 4.81 4.92
N PRO A 24 -20.05 5.89 4.27
CA PRO A 24 -18.61 6.23 4.25
C PRO A 24 -17.99 6.40 5.64
N GLU A 25 -18.77 6.84 6.62
CA GLU A 25 -18.31 7.02 8.01
C GLU A 25 -18.00 5.67 8.68
N LYS A 26 -18.75 4.62 8.34
CA LYS A 26 -18.50 3.25 8.85
C LYS A 26 -17.28 2.65 8.14
N VAL A 27 -17.16 2.83 6.83
CA VAL A 27 -16.00 2.37 6.06
C VAL A 27 -14.74 3.09 6.54
N TRP A 28 -14.79 4.40 6.76
CA TRP A 28 -13.70 5.19 7.32
C TRP A 28 -13.19 4.59 8.63
N ARG A 29 -14.09 4.28 9.58
CA ARG A 29 -13.70 3.64 10.84
C ARG A 29 -12.99 2.30 10.62
N ALA A 30 -13.41 1.50 9.64
CA ALA A 30 -12.73 0.24 9.31
C ALA A 30 -11.31 0.43 8.74
N LEU A 31 -11.02 1.62 8.19
CA LEU A 31 -9.70 1.99 7.66
C LEU A 31 -8.81 2.72 8.69
N THR A 32 -9.38 3.32 9.74
CA THR A 32 -8.64 4.22 10.64
C THR A 32 -8.68 3.86 12.12
N VAL A 33 -9.49 2.89 12.52
CA VAL A 33 -9.51 2.37 13.89
C VAL A 33 -8.59 1.14 13.94
N PRO A 34 -7.50 1.15 14.73
CA PRO A 34 -6.48 0.10 14.69
C PRO A 34 -7.04 -1.32 14.81
N GLU A 35 -7.99 -1.55 15.73
CA GLU A 35 -8.59 -2.86 15.98
C GLU A 35 -9.48 -3.33 14.83
N LEU A 36 -10.16 -2.39 14.15
CA LEU A 36 -10.99 -2.71 12.99
C LEU A 36 -10.15 -2.95 11.74
N LEU A 37 -9.09 -2.15 11.54
CA LEU A 37 -8.15 -2.32 10.45
C LEU A 37 -7.41 -3.65 10.57
N ALA A 38 -6.98 -4.01 11.79
CA ALA A 38 -6.32 -5.28 12.06
C ALA A 38 -7.20 -6.51 11.80
N ALA A 39 -8.53 -6.38 11.83
CA ALA A 39 -9.44 -7.51 11.62
C ALA A 39 -9.43 -8.05 10.18
N TRP A 40 -9.09 -7.21 9.20
CA TRP A 40 -9.04 -7.61 7.79
C TRP A 40 -7.65 -7.42 7.16
N MET A 41 -6.75 -6.72 7.85
CA MET A 41 -5.38 -6.44 7.42
C MET A 41 -4.36 -6.97 8.44
N MET A 42 -3.50 -6.11 9.00
CA MET A 42 -2.43 -6.46 9.94
C MET A 42 -2.57 -5.64 11.23
N PRO A 43 -2.09 -6.16 12.38
CA PRO A 43 -1.97 -5.37 13.60
C PRO A 43 -1.21 -4.08 13.33
N ASN A 44 -1.68 -2.97 13.88
CA ASN A 44 -1.15 -1.63 13.61
C ASN A 44 -1.51 -0.66 14.74
N ASP A 45 -0.94 0.53 14.68
CA ASP A 45 -1.16 1.64 15.59
C ASP A 45 -1.55 2.94 14.85
N ILE A 46 -2.31 2.82 13.75
CA ILE A 46 -2.67 3.96 12.90
C ILE A 46 -3.36 5.08 13.68
N LYS A 47 -3.01 6.32 13.35
CA LYS A 47 -3.73 7.54 13.75
C LYS A 47 -4.11 8.30 12.47
N PRO A 48 -5.39 8.58 12.22
CA PRO A 48 -5.85 9.22 10.98
C PRO A 48 -5.60 10.74 10.99
N GLU A 49 -4.36 11.14 11.21
CA GLU A 49 -3.91 12.52 11.26
C GLU A 49 -2.74 12.68 10.28
N THR A 50 -2.83 13.62 9.35
CA THR A 50 -1.74 13.91 8.42
C THR A 50 -0.42 14.18 9.17
N GLY A 51 0.66 13.56 8.70
CA GLY A 51 1.99 13.59 9.30
C GLY A 51 2.21 12.57 10.41
N SER A 52 1.17 11.86 10.87
CA SER A 52 1.33 10.80 11.85
C SER A 52 2.01 9.57 11.26
N ARG A 53 2.94 9.01 12.01
CA ARG A 53 3.61 7.75 11.69
C ARG A 53 2.99 6.60 12.45
N PHE A 54 2.96 5.44 11.81
CA PHE A 54 2.46 4.20 12.36
C PHE A 54 3.15 3.03 11.65
N ALA A 55 2.98 1.82 12.14
CA ALA A 55 3.52 0.64 11.49
C ALA A 55 2.49 -0.50 11.45
N PHE A 56 2.51 -1.26 10.35
CA PHE A 56 1.90 -2.58 10.35
C PHE A 56 2.90 -3.60 10.86
N ALA A 57 2.44 -4.52 11.71
CA ALA A 57 3.19 -5.71 12.08
C ALA A 57 3.22 -6.68 10.88
N GLY A 58 4.14 -6.43 9.95
CA GLY A 58 4.38 -7.27 8.79
C GLY A 58 4.94 -8.65 9.17
N PRO A 59 4.89 -9.62 8.25
CA PRO A 59 5.26 -11.00 8.53
C PRO A 59 6.76 -11.21 8.77
N GLU A 60 7.61 -10.42 8.11
CA GLU A 60 9.08 -10.49 8.23
C GLU A 60 9.61 -9.33 9.08
N ALA A 61 9.20 -8.11 8.75
CA ALA A 61 9.58 -6.90 9.45
C ALA A 61 8.38 -5.93 9.54
N PRO A 62 8.41 -4.95 10.47
CA PRO A 62 7.43 -3.88 10.49
C PRO A 62 7.43 -3.09 9.16
N ILE A 63 6.23 -2.77 8.68
CA ILE A 63 6.04 -1.91 7.50
C ILE A 63 5.82 -0.50 8.00
N GLU A 64 6.77 0.39 7.75
CA GLU A 64 6.73 1.77 8.21
C GLU A 64 5.79 2.61 7.34
N CYS A 65 4.84 3.30 7.98
CA CYS A 65 3.84 4.10 7.31
C CYS A 65 3.81 5.53 7.85
N GLU A 66 3.42 6.47 7.01
CA GLU A 66 3.18 7.87 7.35
C GLU A 66 1.91 8.31 6.64
N VAL A 67 0.96 8.85 7.40
CA VAL A 67 -0.29 9.39 6.85
C VAL A 67 0.04 10.67 6.09
N LEU A 68 -0.15 10.65 4.78
CA LEU A 68 0.14 11.77 3.88
C LEU A 68 -1.06 12.70 3.77
N ASP A 69 -2.28 12.14 3.70
CA ASP A 69 -3.53 12.89 3.70
C ASP A 69 -4.61 12.09 4.44
N ALA A 70 -5.41 12.78 5.26
CA ALA A 70 -6.58 12.21 5.93
C ALA A 70 -7.75 13.19 5.92
N GLU A 71 -8.76 12.90 5.10
CA GLU A 71 -10.06 13.58 5.09
C GLU A 71 -11.14 12.60 5.57
N PRO A 72 -11.70 12.80 6.78
CA PRO A 72 -12.69 11.90 7.35
C PRO A 72 -13.84 11.57 6.40
N GLY A 73 -14.05 10.28 6.15
CA GLY A 73 -15.13 9.78 5.29
C GLY A 73 -14.92 9.96 3.79
N ARG A 74 -13.75 10.45 3.34
CA ARG A 74 -13.50 10.76 1.92
C ARG A 74 -12.18 10.25 1.38
N LEU A 75 -11.07 10.52 2.06
CA LEU A 75 -9.72 10.27 1.54
C LEU A 75 -8.78 9.84 2.66
N LEU A 76 -8.13 8.69 2.49
CA LEU A 76 -7.00 8.30 3.33
C LEU A 76 -5.83 7.93 2.43
N ARG A 77 -4.68 8.56 2.64
CA ARG A 77 -3.47 8.30 1.88
C ARG A 77 -2.28 8.15 2.81
N TYR A 78 -1.51 7.09 2.65
CA TYR A 78 -0.31 6.88 3.46
C TYR A 78 0.84 6.25 2.66
N SER A 79 2.07 6.51 3.08
CA SER A 79 3.25 5.84 2.55
C SER A 79 3.29 4.39 3.02
N TRP A 80 3.89 3.52 2.22
CA TRP A 80 4.19 2.14 2.55
C TRP A 80 5.66 1.87 2.32
N ARG A 81 6.42 1.65 3.40
CA ARG A 81 7.86 1.38 3.35
C ARG A 81 8.14 0.02 3.97
N GLU A 82 8.51 -0.92 3.11
CA GLU A 82 9.00 -2.23 3.51
C GLU A 82 10.53 -2.20 3.50
N ARG A 83 11.15 -2.76 4.54
CA ARG A 83 12.60 -2.90 4.66
C ARG A 83 12.94 -4.38 4.76
N SER A 84 13.96 -4.83 4.03
CA SER A 84 14.50 -6.18 4.20
C SER A 84 15.59 -6.18 5.28
N ASP A 85 15.52 -7.15 6.19
CA ASP A 85 16.54 -7.34 7.23
C ASP A 85 17.85 -7.93 6.70
N THR A 86 17.90 -8.32 5.41
CA THR A 86 19.08 -8.97 4.80
C THR A 86 20.19 -8.01 4.41
N GLY A 87 20.01 -6.69 4.59
CA GLY A 87 21.00 -5.68 4.19
C GLY A 87 21.09 -5.46 2.66
N ASP A 88 20.24 -6.14 1.89
CA ASP A 88 20.09 -5.93 0.46
C ASP A 88 19.19 -4.72 0.17
N ALA A 89 19.40 -4.05 -0.96
CA ALA A 89 18.63 -2.89 -1.44
C ALA A 89 17.21 -3.28 -1.94
N ASP A 90 16.52 -4.14 -1.19
CA ASP A 90 15.25 -4.76 -1.55
C ASP A 90 14.04 -4.15 -0.84
N GLY A 91 14.24 -3.01 -0.17
CA GLY A 91 13.13 -2.24 0.37
C GLY A 91 12.22 -1.71 -0.73
N LEU A 92 10.92 -1.65 -0.46
CA LEU A 92 9.91 -1.14 -1.38
C LEU A 92 9.19 0.04 -0.74
N ASP A 93 9.35 1.21 -1.37
CA ASP A 93 8.65 2.43 -1.02
C ASP A 93 7.48 2.59 -2.01
N SER A 94 6.29 2.91 -1.51
CA SER A 94 5.08 3.08 -2.32
C SER A 94 4.03 3.92 -1.58
N ILE A 95 2.89 4.18 -2.22
CA ILE A 95 1.78 4.95 -1.66
C ILE A 95 0.50 4.13 -1.79
N VAL A 96 -0.31 4.14 -0.73
CA VAL A 96 -1.66 3.57 -0.73
C VAL A 96 -2.66 4.71 -0.57
N THR A 97 -3.64 4.76 -1.47
CA THR A 97 -4.69 5.78 -1.50
C THR A 97 -6.07 5.11 -1.47
N PHE A 98 -6.89 5.46 -0.49
CA PHE A 98 -8.30 5.09 -0.36
C PHE A 98 -9.17 6.30 -0.68
N THR A 99 -10.11 6.15 -1.61
CA THR A 99 -11.15 7.14 -1.89
C THR A 99 -12.52 6.54 -1.57
N LEU A 100 -13.32 7.28 -0.82
CA LEU A 100 -14.66 6.89 -0.38
C LEU A 100 -15.67 7.88 -0.95
N ASP A 101 -16.49 7.43 -1.88
CA ASP A 101 -17.56 8.21 -2.46
C ASP A 101 -18.92 7.67 -2.02
N ARG A 102 -19.79 8.54 -1.52
CA ARG A 102 -21.14 8.12 -1.13
C ARG A 102 -21.94 7.75 -2.37
N THR A 103 -22.53 6.56 -2.38
CA THR A 103 -23.41 6.11 -3.45
C THR A 103 -24.83 6.69 -3.29
N ILE A 104 -25.62 6.66 -4.36
CA ILE A 104 -27.03 7.10 -4.35
C ILE A 104 -27.87 6.28 -3.35
N SER A 105 -27.53 4.99 -3.16
CA SER A 105 -28.20 4.11 -2.20
C SER A 105 -27.80 4.35 -0.74
N GLY A 106 -26.89 5.29 -0.46
CA GLY A 106 -26.38 5.60 0.87
C GLY A 106 -25.20 4.73 1.33
N GLY A 107 -24.70 3.85 0.46
CA GLY A 107 -23.48 3.07 0.66
C GLY A 107 -22.21 3.84 0.28
N THR A 108 -21.12 3.11 0.06
CA THR A 108 -19.81 3.67 -0.28
C THR A 108 -19.22 2.97 -1.50
N HIS A 109 -18.88 3.73 -2.52
CA HIS A 109 -17.96 3.30 -3.57
C HIS A 109 -16.54 3.49 -3.04
N LEU A 110 -15.86 2.38 -2.75
CA LEU A 110 -14.50 2.35 -2.23
C LEU A 110 -13.53 2.08 -3.38
N ARG A 111 -12.55 2.96 -3.54
CA ARG A 111 -11.42 2.80 -4.46
C ARG A 111 -10.12 2.74 -3.69
N ILE A 112 -9.30 1.74 -3.97
CA ILE A 112 -7.98 1.54 -3.38
C ILE A 112 -6.96 1.56 -4.51
N VAL A 113 -5.97 2.43 -4.44
CA VAL A 113 -4.85 2.50 -5.38
C VAL A 113 -3.55 2.34 -4.61
N HIS A 114 -2.73 1.37 -5.01
CA HIS A 114 -1.38 1.17 -4.51
C HIS A 114 -0.41 1.41 -5.67
N ASP A 115 0.33 2.51 -5.61
CA ASP A 115 1.19 2.97 -6.70
C ASP A 115 2.49 3.59 -6.17
N GLY A 116 3.27 4.19 -7.08
CA GLY A 116 4.52 4.86 -6.73
C GLY A 116 5.62 3.90 -6.25
N PHE A 117 5.58 2.64 -6.70
CA PHE A 117 6.58 1.63 -6.34
C PHE A 117 8.00 2.06 -6.76
N VAL A 118 8.83 2.34 -5.77
CA VAL A 118 10.25 2.65 -5.93
C VAL A 118 11.04 1.69 -5.06
N ARG A 119 11.99 0.96 -5.66
CA ARG A 119 12.95 0.17 -4.89
C ARG A 119 13.86 1.13 -4.14
N ALA A 120 13.98 0.95 -2.83
CA ALA A 120 14.86 1.74 -2.00
C ALA A 120 16.32 1.49 -2.42
N ALA A 121 16.91 2.47 -3.12
CA ALA A 121 18.32 2.41 -3.49
C ALA A 121 19.19 2.67 -2.24
N THR A 122 20.23 1.86 -2.05
CA THR A 122 21.27 2.11 -1.06
C THR A 122 22.01 3.42 -1.35
N PRO A 123 22.38 4.24 -0.34
CA PRO A 123 23.42 5.23 -0.54
C PRO A 123 24.72 4.47 -0.83
N ALA A 124 25.24 4.61 -2.06
CA ALA A 124 26.51 4.01 -2.44
C ALA A 124 27.64 4.63 -1.61
N VAL A 125 28.02 3.98 -0.51
CA VAL A 125 29.32 4.24 0.13
C VAL A 125 30.37 3.61 -0.78
N ALA A 126 30.96 4.43 -1.64
CA ALA A 126 32.08 4.02 -2.48
C ALA A 126 33.29 3.72 -1.59
N MET A 127 33.51 2.45 -1.26
CA MET A 127 34.80 1.96 -0.82
C MET A 127 35.47 1.25 -1.99
N ALA A 128 36.54 1.86 -2.49
CA ALA A 128 37.35 1.35 -3.57
C ALA A 128 38.09 0.05 -3.16
N SER A 129 38.05 -0.94 -4.05
CA SER A 129 39.20 -1.63 -4.66
C SER A 129 39.07 -3.16 -4.75
N ALA A 130 39.64 -3.67 -5.84
CA ALA A 130 40.00 -5.05 -6.15
C ALA A 130 38.87 -6.07 -6.43
N GLY A 131 38.38 -6.01 -7.67
CA GLY A 131 38.19 -7.16 -8.58
C GLY A 131 37.60 -8.46 -8.03
N CYS A 132 36.34 -8.72 -8.37
CA CYS A 132 35.93 -10.05 -8.81
C CYS A 132 34.66 -9.97 -9.67
N ARG A 133 34.69 -10.67 -10.81
CA ARG A 133 33.65 -10.68 -11.84
C ARG A 133 32.47 -11.55 -11.36
N LEU A 134 31.31 -10.94 -11.12
CA LEU A 134 30.07 -11.66 -10.80
C LEU A 134 29.14 -11.67 -12.02
N SER A 135 28.76 -12.87 -12.47
CA SER A 135 27.76 -13.11 -13.49
C SER A 135 26.37 -13.04 -12.86
N LEU A 136 25.51 -12.14 -13.35
CA LEU A 136 24.12 -12.03 -12.92
C LEU A 136 23.27 -13.09 -13.62
N GLY A 137 22.89 -14.14 -12.88
CA GLY A 137 21.80 -15.03 -13.26
C GLY A 137 20.47 -14.29 -13.10
N ALA A 138 19.68 -14.23 -14.18
CA ALA A 138 18.35 -13.66 -14.18
C ALA A 138 17.42 -14.48 -13.27
N TYR A 139 17.18 -14.01 -12.06
CA TYR A 139 16.13 -14.53 -11.20
C TYR A 139 14.77 -14.00 -11.68
N LYS A 140 13.86 -14.93 -11.97
CA LYS A 140 12.47 -14.66 -12.28
C LYS A 140 11.86 -13.86 -11.12
N LEU A 141 11.51 -12.60 -11.37
CA LEU A 141 10.70 -11.78 -10.47
C LEU A 141 9.37 -12.49 -10.22
N LYS A 142 9.10 -12.82 -8.96
CA LYS A 142 7.75 -13.10 -8.49
C LYS A 142 7.01 -11.75 -8.44
N PRO A 143 5.79 -11.63 -8.99
CA PRO A 143 5.07 -10.37 -8.91
C PRO A 143 4.84 -9.98 -7.44
N PRO A 144 4.96 -8.68 -7.09
CA PRO A 144 4.70 -8.22 -5.73
C PRO A 144 3.23 -8.49 -5.40
N MET A 145 2.98 -9.38 -4.45
CA MET A 145 1.64 -9.55 -3.89
C MET A 145 1.41 -8.43 -2.88
N ALA A 146 0.55 -7.46 -3.22
CA ALA A 146 0.15 -6.42 -2.29
C ALA A 146 -0.65 -7.04 -1.13
N ALA A 147 -0.23 -6.75 0.10
CA ALA A 147 -0.90 -7.17 1.32
C ALA A 147 -2.33 -6.61 1.46
N ASN A 148 -2.67 -5.56 0.68
CA ASN A 148 -3.97 -4.91 0.68
C ASN A 148 -4.98 -5.55 -0.29
N THR A 149 -4.64 -6.68 -0.91
CA THR A 149 -5.64 -7.45 -1.66
C THR A 149 -6.71 -7.91 -0.66
N PRO A 150 -7.97 -7.44 -0.76
CA PRO A 150 -8.98 -7.83 0.21
C PRO A 150 -9.09 -9.35 0.21
N ARG A 151 -8.89 -9.96 1.38
CA ARG A 151 -9.25 -11.36 1.61
C ARG A 151 -10.76 -11.46 1.51
N LEU A 152 -11.27 -11.63 0.29
CA LEU A 152 -12.64 -12.02 0.03
C LEU A 152 -12.84 -13.41 0.61
N LEU A 153 -13.14 -13.48 1.91
CA LEU A 153 -13.72 -14.67 2.51
C LEU A 153 -15.11 -14.82 1.87
N LEU A 154 -15.19 -15.59 0.79
CA LEU A 154 -16.42 -16.26 0.40
C LEU A 154 -16.84 -17.15 1.58
N ARG A 155 -17.64 -16.61 2.49
CA ARG A 155 -18.53 -17.44 3.29
C ARG A 155 -19.65 -17.91 2.37
N ALA A 156 -19.43 -19.06 1.77
CA ALA A 156 -20.50 -19.91 1.28
C ALA A 156 -21.21 -20.55 2.48
N ALA A 157 -22.54 -20.65 2.36
CA ALA A 157 -23.54 -21.26 3.24
C ALA A 157 -24.00 -20.45 4.45
#